data_AF-A0A528N280-F1
#
_entry.id   AF-A0A528N280-F1
#
_cell.length_a   1.000
_cell.length_b   1.000
_cell.length_c   1.000
_cell.angle_alpha   90.00
_cell.angle_beta   90.00
_cell.angle_gamma   90.00
#
_symmetry.space_group_name_H-M   'P 1'
#
loop_
_entity.id
_entity.type
_entity.pdbx_description
1 polymer ?
#
loop_
_entity_poly.entity_id
_entity_poly.type
_entity_poly.pdbx_seq_one_letter_code
_entity_poly.pdbx_strand_id
1 'polypeptide(L)' 'RADCAIRLRQPQQPDLIQRRLFTVHFHLYAAPSYVNKYGKPASIAELKSHRIVTFGVPVPAHLSELNWLETVGDFEGGQR' A
#
# COMPACT_ATOMS: atom_id res chain seq x y z
N ARG A 1 14.00 19.39 -16.54
CA ARG A 1 14.10 18.50 -17.72
C ARG A 1 14.56 17.15 -17.20
N ALA A 2 13.88 16.06 -17.56
CA ALA A 2 14.24 14.71 -17.13
C ALA A 2 14.30 13.81 -18.37
N ASP A 3 15.23 12.87 -18.39
CA ASP A 3 15.45 11.99 -19.55
C ASP A 3 14.57 10.73 -19.49
N CYS A 4 14.20 10.27 -18.29
CA CYS A 4 13.32 9.13 -18.09
C CYS A 4 12.57 9.20 -16.76
N ALA A 5 11.56 8.34 -16.59
CA ALA A 5 10.81 8.19 -15.34
C ALA A 5 10.48 6.71 -15.08
N ILE A 6 10.57 6.29 -13.81
CA ILE A 6 10.08 4.98 -13.36
C ILE A 6 8.70 5.19 -12.74
N ARG A 7 7.70 4.45 -13.25
CA ARG A 7 6.31 4.55 -12.80
C ARG A 7 5.74 3.15 -12.60
N LEU A 8 4.84 3.02 -11.61
CA LEU A 8 4.08 1.79 -11.35
C LEU A 8 2.87 1.61 -12.28
N ARG A 9 2.65 2.57 -13.19
CA ARG A 9 1.50 2.64 -14.09
C ARG A 9 1.95 2.94 -15.50
N GLN A 10 1.17 2.51 -16.48
CA GLN A 10 1.42 2.83 -17.88
C GLN A 10 1.34 4.35 -18.10
N PRO A 11 2.26 4.93 -18.89
CA PRO A 11 2.15 6.32 -19.32
C PRO A 11 0.90 6.49 -20.20
N GLN A 12 0.23 7.64 -20.07
CA GLN A 12 -0.93 7.99 -20.92
C GLN A 12 -0.53 8.86 -22.11
N GLN A 13 0.67 9.45 -22.05
CA GLN A 13 1.20 10.29 -23.11
C GLN A 13 1.64 9.41 -24.30
N PRO A 14 1.14 9.68 -25.52
CA PRO A 14 1.35 8.80 -26.68
C PRO A 14 2.79 8.84 -27.22
N ASP A 15 3.57 9.87 -26.89
CA ASP A 15 4.95 10.08 -27.32
C ASP A 15 5.98 9.36 -26.43
N LEU A 16 5.55 8.72 -25.34
CA LEU A 16 6.44 8.01 -24.43
C LEU A 16 6.61 6.53 -24.80
N ILE A 17 7.86 6.10 -24.92
CA ILE A 17 8.21 4.68 -25.04
C ILE A 17 8.20 4.04 -23.64
N GLN A 18 7.45 2.95 -23.46
CA GLN A 18 7.42 2.17 -22.22
C GLN A 18 8.27 0.91 -22.30
N ARG A 19 8.94 0.56 -21.20
CA ARG A 19 9.65 -0.71 -21.04
C ARG A 19 9.29 -1.32 -19.69
N ARG A 20 8.81 -2.57 -19.69
CA ARG A 20 8.57 -3.33 -18.46
C ARG A 20 9.92 -3.65 -17.81
N LEU A 21 10.07 -3.27 -16.54
CA LEU A 21 11.26 -3.59 -15.75
C LEU A 21 11.05 -4.91 -14.98
N PHE A 22 10.02 -4.97 -14.15
CA PHE A 22 9.66 -6.14 -13.34
C PHE A 22 8.24 -6.00 -12.77
N THR A 23 7.77 -7.00 -12.02
CA THR A 23 6.53 -6.95 -11.24
C THR A 23 6.83 -6.57 -9.80
N VAL A 24 6.14 -5.58 -9.26
CA VAL A 24 6.21 -5.22 -7.83
C VAL A 24 5.24 -6.10 -7.04
N HIS A 25 5.72 -6.68 -5.94
CA HIS A 25 4.90 -7.40 -4.97
C HIS A 25 4.77 -6.56 -3.70
N PHE A 26 3.54 -6.35 -3.23
CA PHE A 26 3.28 -5.65 -1.98
C PHE A 26 3.20 -6.64 -0.82
N HIS A 27 3.81 -6.27 0.30
CA HIS A 27 3.84 -7.08 1.52
C HIS A 27 3.54 -6.21 2.74
N LEU A 28 3.07 -6.85 3.81
CA LEU A 28 2.89 -6.21 5.11
C LEU A 28 4.21 -6.16 5.86
N TYR A 29 4.47 -5.02 6.49
CA TYR A 29 5.65 -4.81 7.31
C TYR A 29 5.25 -4.22 8.64
N ALA A 30 6.00 -4.58 9.68
CA ALA A 30 5.88 -4.00 11.00
C ALA A 30 7.28 -3.86 11.60
N ALA A 31 7.50 -2.82 12.39
CA ALA A 31 8.73 -2.70 13.14
C ALA A 31 8.88 -3.87 14.13
N PRO A 32 10.08 -4.44 14.33
CA PRO A 32 10.28 -5.52 15.30
C PRO A 32 9.81 -5.14 16.71
N SER A 33 10.02 -3.89 17.11
CA SER A 33 9.55 -3.35 18.40
C SER A 33 8.02 -3.36 18.54
N TYR A 34 7.29 -3.13 17.45
CA TYR A 34 5.83 -3.21 17.43
C TYR A 34 5.37 -4.66 17.62
N VAL A 35 5.96 -5.60 16.86
CA VAL A 35 5.63 -7.03 16.94
C VAL A 35 5.94 -7.59 18.33
N ASN A 36 7.06 -7.21 18.95
CA ASN A 36 7.41 -7.67 20.30
C ASN A 36 6.42 -7.16 21.37
N LYS A 37 5.84 -5.97 21.17
CA LYS A 37 4.91 -5.36 22.13
C LYS A 37 3.47 -5.82 21.95
N TYR A 38 3.04 -6.03 20.71
CA TYR A 38 1.63 -6.29 20.36
C TYR A 38 1.38 -7.69 19.80
N GLY A 39 2.42 -8.51 19.63
CA GLY A 39 2.35 -9.83 19.02
C GLY A 39 2.42 -9.79 17.50
N LYS A 40 2.69 -10.96 16.90
CA LYS A 40 2.60 -11.17 15.44
C LYS A 40 1.21 -11.71 15.13
N PRO A 41 0.45 -11.09 14.21
CA PRO A 41 -0.85 -11.62 13.81
C PRO A 41 -0.67 -12.99 13.11
N ALA A 42 -1.43 -13.99 13.54
CA ALA A 42 -1.48 -15.32 12.94
C ALA A 42 -2.60 -15.45 11.89
N SER A 43 -3.56 -14.52 11.88
CA SER A 43 -4.69 -14.50 10.97
C SER A 43 -5.01 -13.08 10.50
N ILE A 44 -5.75 -12.99 9.39
CA ILE A 44 -6.25 -11.71 8.84
C ILE A 44 -7.18 -11.00 9.84
N ALA A 45 -7.99 -11.77 10.58
CA ALA A 45 -8.94 -11.22 11.57
C ALA A 45 -8.24 -10.49 12.73
N GLU A 46 -7.05 -10.95 13.14
CA GLU A 46 -6.26 -10.30 14.20
C GLU A 46 -5.76 -8.91 13.80
N LEU A 47 -5.71 -8.58 12.50
CA LEU A 47 -5.30 -7.25 12.04
C LEU A 47 -6.23 -6.13 12.54
N LYS A 48 -7.49 -6.43 12.88
CA LYS A 48 -8.41 -5.50 13.55
C LYS A 48 -7.88 -4.98 14.89
N SER A 49 -7.09 -5.79 15.59
CA SER A 49 -6.49 -5.44 16.88
C SER A 49 -5.15 -4.71 16.74
N HIS A 50 -4.66 -4.55 15.52
CA HIS A 50 -3.40 -3.90 15.21
C HIS A 50 -3.59 -2.49 14.65
N ARG A 51 -2.55 -1.67 14.77
CA ARG A 51 -2.49 -0.33 14.20
C ARG A 51 -2.01 -0.48 12.76
N ILE A 52 -2.84 -0.07 11.81
CA ILE A 52 -2.54 -0.13 10.39
C ILE A 52 -2.28 1.30 9.89
N VAL A 53 -1.24 1.44 9.08
CA VAL A 53 -0.90 2.69 8.39
C VAL A 53 -1.08 2.45 6.89
N THR A 54 -1.87 3.29 6.25
CA THR A 54 -2.21 3.19 4.82
C THR A 54 -1.89 4.50 4.10
N PHE A 55 -2.20 4.60 2.80
CA PHE A 55 -1.91 5.79 2.00
C PHE A 55 -2.82 7.00 2.31
N GLY A 56 -3.83 6.85 3.19
CA GLY A 56 -4.72 7.96 3.59
C GLY A 56 -5.65 8.43 2.47
N VAL A 57 -6.18 9.66 2.54
CA VAL A 57 -7.03 10.24 1.48
C VAL A 57 -6.51 11.64 1.12
N PRO A 58 -6.38 12.00 -0.18
CA PRO A 58 -6.74 11.22 -1.38
C PRO A 58 -5.63 10.27 -1.85
N VAL A 59 -5.99 9.01 -2.14
CA VAL A 59 -5.09 8.05 -2.81
C VAL A 59 -5.21 8.16 -4.32
N PRO A 60 -4.11 8.18 -5.09
CA PRO A 60 -4.16 7.98 -6.52
C PRO A 60 -4.86 6.65 -6.88
N ALA A 61 -5.78 6.65 -7.86
CA ALA A 61 -6.58 5.47 -8.20
C ALA A 61 -5.79 4.18 -8.52
N HIS A 62 -4.51 4.29 -8.90
CA HIS A 62 -3.65 3.11 -9.15
C HIS A 62 -3.05 2.51 -7.87
N LEU A 63 -3.24 3.16 -6.72
CA LEU A 63 -2.79 2.71 -5.39
C LEU A 63 -3.98 2.47 -4.45
N SER A 64 -5.22 2.74 -4.86
CA SER A 64 -6.40 2.59 -4.00
C SER A 64 -6.61 1.14 -3.57
N GLU A 65 -6.29 0.16 -4.41
CA GLU A 65 -6.34 -1.27 -4.06
C GLU A 65 -5.33 -1.65 -2.95
N LEU A 66 -4.29 -0.84 -2.72
CA LEU A 66 -3.31 -1.09 -1.65
C LEU A 66 -3.87 -0.80 -0.27
N ASN A 67 -4.94 -0.01 -0.16
CA ASN A 67 -5.62 0.28 1.09
C ASN A 67 -6.62 -0.81 1.50
N TRP A 68 -6.61 -1.99 0.88
CA TRP A 68 -7.52 -3.11 1.24
C TRP A 68 -7.50 -3.50 2.72
N LEU A 69 -6.41 -3.20 3.43
CA LEU A 69 -6.31 -3.39 4.88
C LEU A 69 -7.33 -2.54 5.66
N GLU A 70 -7.77 -1.40 5.10
CA GLU A 70 -8.84 -0.57 5.67
C GLU A 70 -10.16 -1.33 5.73
N THR A 71 -10.43 -2.18 4.74
CA THR A 71 -11.63 -3.02 4.70
C THR A 71 -11.57 -4.14 5.75
N VAL A 72 -10.38 -4.67 6.03
CA VAL A 72 -10.20 -5.81 6.94
C VAL A 72 -10.18 -5.37 8.40
N GLY A 73 -9.51 -4.26 8.69
CA GLY A 73 -9.38 -3.78 10.07
C GLY A 73 -10.61 -3.07 10.61
N ASP A 74 -11.71 -3.01 9.83
CA ASP A 74 -12.98 -2.39 10.24
C ASP A 74 -12.81 -0.91 10.60
N PHE A 75 -12.04 -0.20 9.79
CA PHE A 75 -11.77 1.22 10.01
C PHE A 75 -12.98 2.04 9.56
N GLU A 76 -14.05 2.04 10.35
CA GLU A 76 -15.12 3.01 10.17
C GLU A 76 -14.57 4.42 10.36
N GLY A 77 -14.58 5.20 9.27
CA GLY A 77 -14.32 6.63 9.32
C GLY A 77 -12.85 7.01 9.48
N GLY A 78 -12.04 6.75 8.44
CA GLY A 78 -11.06 7.66 7.82
C GLY A 78 -10.16 8.61 8.65
N GLN A 79 -10.07 8.51 9.96
CA GLN A 79 -9.25 9.37 10.80
C GLN A 79 -8.68 8.59 11.99
N ARG A 80 -7.45 8.11 11.81
CA ARG A 80 -6.43 8.03 12.85
C ARG A 80 -5.07 8.37 12.26
#